data_AF-I8AG19-F1
#
_entry.id   AF-I8AG19-F1
#
_cell.length_a   1.000
_cell.length_b   1.000
_cell.length_c   1.000
_cell.angle_alpha   90.00
_cell.angle_beta   90.00
_cell.angle_gamma   90.00
#
_symmetry.space_group_name_H-M   'P 1'
#
loop_
_entity.id
_entity.type
_entity.pdbx_description
1 polymer ?
#
loop_
_entity_poly.entity_id
_entity_poly.type
_entity_poly.pdbx_seq_one_letter_code
_entity_poly.pdbx_strand_id
1 'polypeptide(L)' 'MGQNHQFKQGQKAPNNGIYVEIGETGSMVNDPQQVTLKAGDVFPQNTNHNRVWMPKRKP' A
#
# COMPACT_ATOMS: atom_id res chain seq x y z
N MET A 1 19.63 0.66 -7.26
CA MET A 1 18.93 0.19 -6.04
C MET A 1 17.47 0.62 -6.18
N GLY A 2 16.54 -0.33 -6.31
CA GLY A 2 15.12 -0.01 -6.50
C GLY A 2 14.50 0.45 -5.18
N GLN A 3 13.85 1.62 -5.17
CA GLN A 3 13.08 2.05 -4.01
C GLN A 3 11.98 1.02 -3.75
N ASN A 4 11.96 0.43 -2.54
CA ASN A 4 10.89 -0.46 -2.15
C ASN A 4 9.64 0.39 -1.87
N HIS A 5 8.59 0.19 -2.66
CA HIS A 5 7.32 0.92 -2.55
C HIS A 5 6.23 0.08 -1.86
N GLN A 6 6.60 -1.03 -1.20
CA GLN A 6 5.69 -1.89 -0.47
C GLN A 6 5.68 -1.51 1.01
N PHE A 7 4.51 -1.17 1.53
CA PHE A 7 4.32 -0.71 2.90
C PHE A 7 3.42 -1.68 3.68
N LYS A 8 3.81 -2.02 4.91
CA LYS A 8 2.97 -2.84 5.81
C LYS A 8 2.05 -1.95 6.64
N GLN A 9 0.96 -2.52 7.14
CA GLN A 9 0.10 -1.87 8.15
C GLN A 9 0.93 -1.26 9.29
N GLY A 10 0.51 -0.10 9.79
CA GLY A 10 1.23 0.61 10.85
C GLY A 10 2.42 1.47 10.38
N GLN A 11 2.91 1.27 9.14
CA GLN A 11 3.90 2.19 8.56
C GLN A 11 3.26 3.54 8.21
N LYS A 12 4.09 4.58 8.07
CA LYS A 12 3.64 5.90 7.65
C LYS A 12 3.77 6.07 6.15
N ALA A 13 2.75 6.66 5.53
CA ALA A 13 2.77 7.02 4.13
C ALA A 13 3.87 8.07 3.88
N PRO A 14 4.77 7.86 2.90
CA PRO A 14 5.86 8.80 2.60
C PRO A 14 5.39 10.04 1.83
N ASN A 15 4.26 9.95 1.13
CA ASN A 15 3.72 11.03 0.31
C ASN A 15 2.18 10.96 0.27
N ASN A 16 1.58 12.08 -0.15
CA ASN A 16 0.15 12.18 -0.38
C ASN A 16 -0.21 11.39 -1.64
N GLY A 17 -1.13 10.43 -1.53
CA GLY A 17 -1.51 9.61 -2.67
C GLY A 17 -2.57 8.58 -2.36
N ILE A 18 -2.97 7.88 -3.41
CA ILE A 18 -3.83 6.69 -3.31
C ILE A 18 -2.90 5.49 -3.24
N TYR A 19 -3.13 4.64 -2.25
CA TYR A 19 -2.43 3.38 -2.06
C TYR A 19 -3.41 2.24 -2.26
N VAL A 20 -2.93 1.16 -2.87
CA VAL A 20 -3.72 -0.02 -3.18
C VAL A 20 -3.12 -1.25 -2.53
N GLU A 21 -3.98 -2.15 -2.09
CA GLU A 21 -3.57 -3.40 -1.50
C GLU A 21 -3.13 -4.39 -2.59
N ILE A 22 -1.98 -5.01 -2.39
CA ILE A 22 -1.38 -6.02 -3.27
C ILE A 22 -0.84 -7.18 -2.42
N GLY A 23 -0.51 -8.31 -3.04
CA GLY A 23 0.17 -9.42 -2.35
C GLY A 23 1.60 -9.04 -1.99
N GLU A 24 2.16 -9.66 -0.94
CA GLU A 24 3.55 -9.42 -0.51
C GLU A 24 4.57 -9.64 -1.64
N THR A 25 4.26 -10.52 -2.60
CA THR A 25 5.07 -10.80 -3.80
C THR A 25 4.94 -9.75 -4.91
N GLY A 26 4.07 -8.75 -4.78
CA GLY A 26 3.78 -7.80 -5.86
C GLY A 26 2.61 -8.20 -6.78
N SER A 27 1.98 -9.35 -6.52
CA SER A 27 0.84 -9.84 -7.31
C SER A 27 -0.45 -9.09 -6.99
N MET A 28 -1.34 -8.95 -7.98
CA MET A 28 -2.68 -8.41 -7.77
C MET A 28 -3.50 -9.38 -6.91
N VAL A 29 -4.22 -8.85 -5.92
CA VAL A 29 -5.12 -9.62 -5.06
C VAL A 29 -6.55 -9.56 -5.59
N ASN A 30 -7.36 -10.55 -5.23
CA ASN A 30 -8.81 -10.45 -5.44
C ASN A 30 -9.39 -9.38 -4.51
N ASP A 31 -10.14 -8.45 -5.09
CA ASP A 31 -10.76 -7.30 -4.42
C ASP A 31 -9.74 -6.42 -3.66
N PRO A 32 -8.86 -5.69 -4.38
CA PRO A 32 -7.87 -4.83 -3.76
C PRO A 32 -8.54 -3.61 -3.12
N GLN A 33 -8.26 -3.38 -1.83
CA GLN A 33 -8.67 -2.16 -1.17
C GLN A 33 -7.83 -0.96 -1.64
N GLN A 34 -8.44 0.23 -1.67
CA GLN A 34 -7.76 1.47 -2.01
C GLN A 34 -7.99 2.48 -0.88
N VAL A 35 -6.92 3.16 -0.47
CA VAL A 35 -6.94 4.16 0.60
C VAL A 35 -6.24 5.41 0.13
N THR A 36 -6.83 6.57 0.42
CA THR A 36 -6.19 7.87 0.18
C THR A 36 -5.53 8.31 1.47
N LEU A 37 -4.21 8.44 1.47
CA LEU A 37 -3.41 8.80 2.63
C LEU A 37 -2.59 10.06 2.33
N LYS A 38 -2.35 10.87 3.35
CA LYS A 38 -1.40 11.97 3.34
C LYS A 38 -0.06 11.52 3.91
N ALA A 39 1.00 12.27 3.62
CA ALA A 39 2.32 12.04 4.16
C ALA A 39 2.28 12.07 5.69
N GLY A 40 2.76 11.01 6.32
CA GLY A 40 2.71 10.81 7.77
C GLY A 40 1.51 10.03 8.29
N ASP A 41 0.44 9.86 7.49
CA ASP A 41 -0.70 9.02 7.87
C ASP A 41 -0.30 7.55 7.97
N VAL A 42 -0.97 6.81 8.85
CA VAL A 42 -0.66 5.40 9.10
C VAL A 42 -1.45 4.50 8.16
N PHE A 43 -0.78 3.52 7.56
CA PHE A 43 -1.44 2.49 6.76
C PHE A 43 -2.40 1.66 7.62
N PRO A 44 -3.68 1.52 7.22
CA PRO A 44 -4.65 0.74 7.97
C PRO A 44 -4.29 -0.75 7.94
N GLN A 45 -4.93 -1.50 8.84
CA GLN A 45 -4.76 -2.94 8.89
C GLN A 45 -5.17 -3.56 7.56
N ASN A 46 -4.33 -4.45 7.04
CA ASN A 46 -4.64 -5.20 5.82
C ASN A 46 -5.73 -6.23 6.12
N THR A 47 -6.55 -6.56 5.12
CA THR A 47 -7.59 -7.60 5.25
C THR A 47 -7.01 -9.00 5.45
N ASN A 48 -5.74 -9.20 5.07
CA ASN A 48 -5.02 -10.45 5.18
C ASN A 48 -3.54 -10.15 5.46
N HIS A 49 -2.90 -10.97 6.30
CA HIS A 49 -1.51 -10.82 6.72
C HIS A 49 -0.51 -10.88 5.56
N ASN A 50 -0.89 -11.48 4.43
CA ASN A 50 -0.04 -11.62 3.24
C ASN A 50 -0.18 -10.46 2.24
N ARG A 51 -0.76 -9.33 2.66
CA ARG A 51 -1.01 -8.16 1.83
C ARG A 51 -0.20 -6.94 2.29
N VAL A 52 0.19 -6.11 1.34
CA VAL A 52 0.94 -4.87 1.53
C VAL A 52 0.30 -3.74 0.73
N TRP A 53 0.59 -2.51 1.10
CA TRP A 53 0.14 -1.31 0.40
C TRP A 53 1.19 -0.86 -0.61
N MET A 54 0.77 -0.50 -1.81
CA MET A 54 1.62 0.08 -2.84
C MET A 54 0.98 1.37 -3.38
N PRO A 55 1.73 2.44 -3.65
CA PRO A 55 1.19 3.63 -4.28
C PRO A 55 0.59 3.27 -5.64
N LYS A 56 -0.65 3.71 -5.86
CA LYS A 56 -1.33 3.60 -7.15
C LYS A 56 -0.57 4.44 -8.15
N ARG A 57 0.02 3.80 -9.16
CA ARG A 57 0.62 4.52 -10.27
C ARG A 57 -0.49 5.23 -11.04
N LYS A 58 -0.29 6.51 -11.37
CA LYS A 58 -1.15 7.20 -12.33
C LYS A 58 -1.03 6.49 -13.68
N PRO A 59 -2.14 6.36 -14.44
CA PRO A 59 -2.12 5.81 -15.80
C PRO A 59 -1.21 6.63 -16.72
#